data_AF-A0A5R8MSL9-F1
#
_entry.id   AF-A0A5R8MSL9-F1
#
_cell.length_a   1.000
_cell.length_b   1.000
_cell.length_c   1.000
_cell.angle_alpha   90.00
_cell.angle_beta   90.00
_cell.angle_gamma   90.00
#
_symmetry.space_group_name_H-M   'P 1'
#
loop_
_entity.id
_entity.type
_entity.pdbx_description
1 polymer ?
#
loop_
_entity_poly.entity_id
_entity_poly.type
_entity_poly.pdbx_seq_one_letter_code
_entity_poly.pdbx_strand_id
1 'polypeptide(L)'
;MRLGSRAWAPTGSALLLLVALGGTAPLPAQATTARSPAVVVGKLTGPGSLSDTPGTWQVKATDLGIMWDNGGGEVLAAFGDTFGADWEPPGANGGDWRSQVLLRSTDRDLSDGMTFSSAATDRQGHAKELIPSRKVDGDEITVIPTAGVSVGSRQYLAYMSVRHWGPPGQWDTNYAGIAFSDDNGQTWTTEGGPRWDNPGGADRFQMAALVRRDGFVYLYGTPNGRAGAVHLARVPEDQVLSKDAYRYWTGTAWQSGPDTAAAPVVPAPAGELSVAYNDFTGRWLMTYLQGSDIVLRSAPEPTGPWSAPAVVASSADYPGLYGGFMHPWSSGPDLYLALSQWTPYNVYLTRITLTPDAGITNPNRVRDPGFERQSAGSPAAPWACHGNCGIDQATWGFTGDRNGFARHNSGWHDLHQVVEVEPDTTYTLTGWLRTSPNNDNGFFGVRVPGGAPVKEVNFRAVNAWTPFTVTFDSGSRTSVEVFAGIWTDNGDMWLQADEFSLVAS
;
A
#
# COMPACT_ATOMS: atom_id res chain seq x y z
N MET A 1 -58.91 -58.93 -9.86
CA MET A 1 -57.67 -59.53 -10.39
C MET A 1 -56.83 -58.37 -10.94
N ARG A 2 -55.59 -58.22 -10.46
CA ARG A 2 -54.43 -57.52 -11.05
C ARG A 2 -54.61 -56.24 -11.92
N LEU A 3 -53.88 -55.20 -11.48
CA LEU A 3 -52.98 -54.30 -12.26
C LEU A 3 -53.53 -53.41 -13.39
N GLY A 4 -53.19 -52.11 -13.33
CA GLY A 4 -52.58 -51.43 -14.49
C GLY A 4 -53.07 -50.01 -14.87
N SER A 5 -52.11 -49.05 -14.82
CA SER A 5 -51.95 -47.80 -15.63
C SER A 5 -53.04 -46.71 -15.58
N ARG A 6 -52.75 -45.48 -15.09
CA ARG A 6 -52.14 -44.30 -15.79
C ARG A 6 -52.94 -43.91 -17.05
N ALA A 7 -53.33 -42.66 -17.31
CA ALA A 7 -53.04 -41.35 -16.76
C ALA A 7 -54.16 -40.39 -17.20
N TRP A 8 -54.33 -39.22 -16.57
CA TRP A 8 -54.77 -37.95 -17.18
C TRP A 8 -54.30 -36.82 -16.25
N ALA A 9 -53.59 -35.84 -16.81
CA ALA A 9 -53.37 -34.51 -16.23
C ALA A 9 -54.44 -33.55 -16.81
N PRO A 10 -54.60 -32.27 -16.40
CA PRO A 10 -53.80 -31.48 -15.45
C PRO A 10 -54.67 -30.69 -14.43
N THR A 11 -54.08 -30.00 -13.46
CA THR A 11 -54.50 -28.65 -13.00
C THR A 11 -53.65 -28.17 -11.82
N GLY A 12 -53.29 -26.88 -11.84
CA GLY A 12 -53.07 -26.11 -10.61
C GLY A 12 -51.63 -26.00 -10.11
N SER A 13 -50.84 -25.12 -10.73
CA SER A 13 -49.64 -24.55 -10.11
C SER A 13 -50.03 -23.71 -8.90
N ALA A 14 -49.63 -24.14 -7.70
CA ALA A 14 -49.58 -23.29 -6.51
C ALA A 14 -48.10 -22.99 -6.22
N LEU A 15 -47.65 -21.80 -6.62
CA LEU A 15 -46.35 -21.26 -6.21
C LEU A 15 -46.42 -20.93 -4.70
N LEU A 16 -45.69 -21.67 -3.88
CA LEU A 16 -45.28 -21.18 -2.56
C LEU A 16 -44.16 -20.15 -2.76
N LEU A 17 -44.45 -18.88 -2.48
CA LEU A 17 -43.43 -17.86 -2.29
C LEU A 17 -42.66 -18.17 -0.99
N LEU A 18 -41.46 -18.71 -1.10
CA LEU A 18 -40.44 -18.52 -0.06
C LEU A 18 -39.93 -17.08 -0.18
N VAL A 19 -40.31 -16.23 0.76
CA VAL A 19 -39.63 -14.95 0.97
C VAL A 19 -38.28 -15.28 1.62
N ALA A 20 -37.26 -15.45 0.78
CA ALA A 20 -35.89 -15.38 1.24
C ALA A 20 -35.59 -13.92 1.58
N LEU A 21 -35.57 -13.59 2.87
CA LEU A 21 -34.90 -12.39 3.38
C LEU A 21 -33.39 -12.62 3.20
N GLY A 22 -32.92 -12.49 1.95
CA GLY A 22 -31.52 -12.43 1.62
C GLY A 22 -30.98 -11.08 2.08
N GLY A 23 -30.43 -11.03 3.29
CA GLY A 23 -29.48 -10.00 3.63
C GLY A 23 -28.27 -10.18 2.72
N THR A 24 -28.16 -9.36 1.68
CA THR A 24 -26.94 -9.28 0.90
C THR A 24 -25.87 -8.71 1.81
N ALA A 25 -24.90 -9.53 2.19
CA ALA A 25 -23.63 -9.00 2.68
C ALA A 25 -23.14 -7.96 1.67
N PRO A 26 -22.69 -6.77 2.09
CA PRO A 26 -22.17 -5.79 1.16
C PRO A 26 -21.04 -6.45 0.37
N LEU A 27 -21.17 -6.45 -0.95
CA LEU A 27 -20.06 -6.79 -1.83
C LEU A 27 -18.88 -5.88 -1.44
N PRO A 28 -17.62 -6.37 -1.44
CA PRO A 28 -16.48 -5.49 -1.28
C PRO A 28 -16.62 -4.35 -2.29
N ALA A 29 -16.51 -3.10 -1.81
CA ALA A 29 -16.74 -1.94 -2.64
C ALA A 29 -15.84 -2.03 -3.88
N GLN A 30 -16.47 -1.98 -5.06
CA GLN A 30 -15.82 -2.08 -6.34
C GLN A 30 -14.78 -0.96 -6.48
N ALA A 31 -13.60 -1.29 -7.00
CA ALA A 31 -12.54 -0.34 -7.39
C ALA A 31 -13.12 0.91 -8.04
N THR A 32 -12.74 2.10 -7.57
CA THR A 32 -13.22 3.35 -8.18
C THR A 32 -12.41 3.72 -9.42
N THR A 33 -12.95 4.56 -10.29
CA THR A 33 -12.21 5.18 -11.39
C THR A 33 -11.51 6.47 -10.97
N ALA A 34 -11.51 6.81 -9.67
CA ALA A 34 -10.89 8.01 -9.14
C ALA A 34 -9.40 8.06 -9.48
N ARG A 35 -8.84 9.26 -9.60
CA ARG A 35 -7.38 9.41 -9.73
C ARG A 35 -6.72 9.16 -8.39
N SER A 36 -5.48 8.68 -8.42
CA SER A 36 -4.61 8.64 -7.26
C SER A 36 -3.89 9.98 -7.07
N PRO A 37 -4.06 10.67 -5.93
CA PRO A 37 -3.15 11.74 -5.52
C PRO A 37 -1.75 11.25 -5.15
N ALA A 38 -1.63 10.00 -4.70
CA ALA A 38 -0.35 9.39 -4.37
C ALA A 38 0.59 9.36 -5.57
N VAL A 39 1.84 9.73 -5.33
CA VAL A 39 2.96 9.60 -6.27
C VAL A 39 3.95 8.60 -5.70
N VAL A 40 4.38 7.64 -6.50
CA VAL A 40 5.44 6.70 -6.10
C VAL A 40 6.79 7.42 -6.07
N VAL A 41 7.45 7.35 -4.92
CA VAL A 41 8.76 7.96 -4.68
C VAL A 41 9.87 6.94 -4.83
N GLY A 42 9.63 5.68 -4.47
CA GLY A 42 10.62 4.61 -4.61
C GLY A 42 10.09 3.26 -4.19
N LYS A 43 10.84 2.21 -4.56
CA LYS A 43 10.53 0.83 -4.18
C LYS A 43 11.30 0.46 -2.90
N LEU A 44 10.58 0.07 -1.86
CA LEU A 44 11.16 -0.27 -0.55
C LEU A 44 11.75 -1.68 -0.53
N THR A 45 11.08 -2.64 -1.17
CA THR A 45 11.44 -4.06 -1.07
C THR A 45 11.50 -4.76 -2.44
N GLY A 46 12.24 -5.86 -2.47
CA GLY A 46 12.36 -6.77 -3.60
C GLY A 46 13.35 -6.32 -4.68
N PRO A 47 13.38 -7.04 -5.82
CA PRO A 47 14.29 -6.72 -6.93
C PRO A 47 14.13 -5.29 -7.43
N GLY A 48 15.27 -4.59 -7.54
CA GLY A 48 15.33 -3.20 -7.97
C GLY A 48 14.95 -2.17 -6.91
N SER A 49 14.74 -2.58 -5.65
CA SER A 49 14.61 -1.64 -4.52
C SER A 49 15.95 -0.95 -4.21
N LEU A 50 15.88 0.20 -3.53
CA LEU A 50 17.07 0.98 -3.18
C LEU A 50 18.05 0.25 -2.25
N SER A 51 17.57 -0.75 -1.49
CA SER A 51 18.35 -1.41 -0.43
C SER A 51 18.82 -2.83 -0.77
N ASP A 52 18.74 -3.26 -2.03
CA ASP A 52 18.95 -4.66 -2.46
C ASP A 52 18.51 -5.68 -1.40
N THR A 53 17.24 -5.59 -0.99
CA THR A 53 16.70 -6.46 0.05
C THR A 53 16.79 -7.96 -0.29
N PRO A 54 16.71 -8.41 -1.56
CA PRO A 54 16.94 -9.80 -1.92
C PRO A 54 18.39 -10.23 -1.65
N GLY A 55 19.38 -9.45 -2.09
CA GLY A 55 20.80 -9.80 -1.91
C GLY A 55 21.29 -9.66 -0.48
N THR A 56 20.77 -8.67 0.26
CA THR A 56 21.26 -8.32 1.60
C THR A 56 20.57 -9.13 2.71
N TRP A 57 19.28 -9.44 2.56
CA TRP A 57 18.49 -10.06 3.63
C TRP A 57 17.57 -11.20 3.17
N GLN A 58 17.67 -11.64 1.91
CA GLN A 58 16.77 -12.65 1.34
C GLN A 58 15.30 -12.25 1.42
N VAL A 59 15.00 -10.95 1.33
CA VAL A 59 13.64 -10.42 1.25
C VAL A 59 13.39 -10.10 -0.22
N LYS A 60 12.95 -11.10 -0.99
CA LYS A 60 12.70 -10.97 -2.43
C LYS A 60 11.29 -10.47 -2.74
N ALA A 61 10.32 -10.86 -1.93
CA ALA A 61 8.95 -10.40 -2.02
C ALA A 61 8.32 -10.40 -0.63
N THR A 62 7.53 -9.38 -0.35
CA THR A 62 6.94 -9.13 0.97
C THR A 62 5.85 -8.08 0.88
N ASP A 63 5.06 -7.94 1.94
CA ASP A 63 3.96 -7.01 2.02
C ASP A 63 3.92 -6.21 3.33
N LEU A 64 2.94 -5.32 3.41
CA LEU A 64 2.72 -4.37 4.49
C LEU A 64 3.77 -3.24 4.52
N GLY A 65 4.64 -3.21 5.52
CA GLY A 65 5.49 -2.06 5.83
C GLY A 65 4.93 -1.19 6.95
N ILE A 66 4.55 -1.81 8.06
CA ILE A 66 4.09 -1.14 9.28
C ILE A 66 5.30 -0.45 9.92
N MET A 67 5.27 0.88 9.97
CA MET A 67 6.42 1.69 10.37
C MET A 67 6.16 2.46 11.67
N TRP A 68 7.17 2.52 12.53
CA TRP A 68 7.17 3.39 13.71
C TRP A 68 8.60 3.84 14.07
N ASP A 69 8.70 5.01 14.71
CA ASP A 69 9.96 5.50 15.27
C ASP A 69 10.29 4.70 16.54
N ASN A 70 11.50 4.14 16.62
CA ASN A 70 11.92 3.36 17.79
C ASN A 70 12.27 4.18 19.04
N GLY A 71 12.27 5.51 18.94
CA GLY A 71 12.72 6.44 19.97
C GLY A 71 14.24 6.59 20.08
N GLY A 72 15.00 5.88 19.23
CA GLY A 72 16.46 5.84 19.17
C GLY A 72 17.04 6.42 17.88
N GLY A 73 16.21 7.03 17.03
CA GLY A 73 16.64 7.67 15.79
C GLY A 73 16.55 6.79 14.54
N GLU A 74 15.89 5.63 14.62
CA GLU A 74 15.60 4.74 13.50
C GLU A 74 14.08 4.54 13.33
N VAL A 75 13.66 4.28 12.10
CA VAL A 75 12.35 3.69 11.81
C VAL A 75 12.48 2.18 11.76
N LEU A 76 11.59 1.50 12.48
CA LEU A 76 11.39 0.06 12.33
C LEU A 76 10.24 -0.16 11.36
N ALA A 77 10.45 -1.02 10.36
CA ALA A 77 9.45 -1.41 9.38
C ALA A 77 9.21 -2.92 9.50
N ALA A 78 8.04 -3.30 10.01
CA ALA A 78 7.59 -4.68 10.04
C ALA A 78 6.79 -5.01 8.77
N PHE A 79 7.21 -6.06 8.09
CA PHE A 79 6.56 -6.59 6.89
C PHE A 79 5.86 -7.92 7.20
N GLY A 80 4.87 -8.28 6.40
CA GLY A 80 4.12 -9.53 6.55
C GLY A 80 4.78 -10.72 5.87
N ASP A 81 3.98 -11.52 5.17
CA ASP A 81 4.42 -12.78 4.58
C ASP A 81 5.56 -12.51 3.57
N THR A 82 6.74 -13.07 3.84
CA THR A 82 7.99 -12.73 3.16
C THR A 82 8.65 -13.97 2.58
N PHE A 83 9.11 -13.87 1.34
CA PHE A 83 9.63 -14.99 0.55
C PHE A 83 11.04 -14.74 0.03
N GLY A 84 11.80 -15.83 -0.10
CA GLY A 84 13.20 -15.83 -0.47
C GLY A 84 13.46 -15.98 -1.98
N ALA A 85 14.59 -16.59 -2.31
CA ALA A 85 15.16 -16.60 -3.66
C ALA A 85 14.27 -17.25 -4.73
N ASP A 86 13.46 -18.23 -4.35
CA ASP A 86 12.61 -19.03 -5.24
C ASP A 86 11.20 -18.43 -5.46
N TRP A 87 10.88 -17.30 -4.83
CA TRP A 87 9.66 -16.55 -5.15
C TRP A 87 9.65 -16.12 -6.62
N GLU A 88 8.49 -16.28 -7.26
CA GLU A 88 8.18 -15.74 -8.58
C GLU A 88 6.82 -15.03 -8.52
N PRO A 89 6.62 -13.89 -9.21
CA PRO A 89 5.31 -13.25 -9.22
C PRO A 89 4.25 -14.13 -9.92
N PRO A 90 2.95 -13.99 -9.60
CA PRO A 90 2.37 -12.98 -8.70
C PRO A 90 2.15 -13.46 -7.25
N GLY A 91 1.97 -12.50 -6.34
CA GLY A 91 1.46 -12.76 -4.99
C GLY A 91 2.41 -13.47 -4.03
N ALA A 92 1.84 -13.94 -2.93
CA ALA A 92 2.52 -14.65 -1.85
C ALA A 92 2.76 -16.13 -2.20
N ASN A 93 3.99 -16.49 -2.59
CA ASN A 93 4.36 -17.87 -2.93
C ASN A 93 5.87 -18.13 -2.80
N GLY A 94 6.29 -19.38 -2.96
CA GLY A 94 7.69 -19.77 -2.87
C GLY A 94 8.10 -20.23 -1.47
N GLY A 95 9.37 -20.58 -1.33
CA GLY A 95 10.00 -21.04 -0.11
C GLY A 95 10.58 -19.91 0.73
N ASP A 96 11.28 -20.31 1.79
CA ASP A 96 11.85 -19.40 2.80
C ASP A 96 10.80 -18.41 3.35
N TRP A 97 9.59 -18.93 3.54
CA TRP A 97 8.45 -18.16 4.00
C TRP A 97 8.59 -17.81 5.48
N ARG A 98 8.73 -16.51 5.75
CA ARG A 98 8.67 -15.92 7.09
C ARG A 98 7.36 -15.14 7.20
N SER A 99 6.60 -15.38 8.26
CA SER A 99 5.31 -14.73 8.54
C SER A 99 5.46 -13.20 8.64
N GLN A 100 6.63 -12.78 9.11
CA GLN A 100 6.99 -11.39 9.24
C GLN A 100 8.51 -11.21 9.29
N VAL A 101 8.99 -10.09 8.77
CA VAL A 101 10.39 -9.66 8.92
C VAL A 101 10.41 -8.20 9.39
N LEU A 102 11.53 -7.78 9.98
CA LEU A 102 11.73 -6.39 10.39
C LEU A 102 13.01 -5.83 9.80
N LEU A 103 12.87 -4.72 9.10
CA LEU A 103 13.98 -3.90 8.60
C LEU A 103 14.03 -2.58 9.36
N ARG A 104 15.20 -1.96 9.41
CA ARG A 104 15.41 -0.66 10.07
C ARG A 104 15.97 0.35 9.09
N SER A 105 15.48 1.58 9.17
CA SER A 105 15.94 2.71 8.38
C SER A 105 16.45 3.82 9.30
N THR A 106 17.55 4.42 8.91
CA THR A 106 18.07 5.69 9.45
C THR A 106 17.89 6.83 8.45
N ASP A 107 17.31 6.54 7.29
CA ASP A 107 17.21 7.45 6.16
C ASP A 107 16.15 8.52 6.44
N ARG A 108 16.54 9.78 6.29
CA ARG A 108 15.73 10.95 6.68
C ARG A 108 15.21 11.71 5.47
N ASP A 109 15.85 11.55 4.31
CA ASP A 109 15.33 12.14 3.08
C ASP A 109 14.32 11.17 2.49
N LEU A 110 13.04 11.46 2.68
CA LEU A 110 11.98 10.63 2.13
C LEU A 110 11.65 11.03 0.69
N SER A 111 12.18 12.16 0.20
CA SER A 111 11.82 12.73 -1.09
C SER A 111 12.50 12.05 -2.27
N ASP A 112 13.59 11.32 -2.03
CA ASP A 112 14.32 10.50 -3.01
C ASP A 112 14.16 8.98 -2.77
N GLY A 113 13.37 8.59 -1.78
CA GLY A 113 13.06 7.20 -1.46
C GLY A 113 13.25 6.91 0.03
N MET A 114 13.49 5.66 0.37
CA MET A 114 13.94 5.29 1.71
C MET A 114 14.80 4.03 1.61
N THR A 115 15.99 4.08 2.21
CA THR A 115 16.88 2.92 2.34
C THR A 115 16.76 2.24 3.70
N PHE A 116 17.05 0.95 3.76
CA PHE A 116 17.20 0.18 4.99
C PHE A 116 18.69 0.01 5.31
N SER A 117 19.04 0.18 6.59
CA SER A 117 20.42 0.07 7.10
C SER A 117 20.69 -1.26 7.81
N SER A 118 19.65 -1.93 8.33
CA SER A 118 19.77 -3.24 8.98
C SER A 118 18.46 -4.03 8.98
N ALA A 119 18.53 -5.28 9.44
CA ALA A 119 17.37 -6.15 9.64
C ALA A 119 17.46 -6.88 10.98
N ALA A 120 16.34 -7.39 11.47
CA ALA A 120 16.37 -8.44 12.48
C ALA A 120 16.81 -9.75 11.81
N THR A 121 17.94 -10.31 12.23
CA THR A 121 18.57 -11.47 11.56
C THR A 121 18.78 -12.65 12.51
N ASP A 122 18.72 -13.87 11.98
CA ASP A 122 19.09 -15.13 12.65
C ASP A 122 20.50 -15.59 12.22
N ARG A 123 20.90 -15.25 10.99
CA ARG A 123 22.23 -15.46 10.41
C ARG A 123 22.58 -14.31 9.46
N GLN A 124 23.86 -14.17 9.16
CA GLN A 124 24.33 -13.15 8.21
C GLN A 124 23.59 -13.30 6.86
N GLY A 125 23.10 -12.17 6.32
CA GLY A 125 22.47 -12.14 5.02
C GLY A 125 21.02 -12.64 4.98
N HIS A 126 20.34 -12.78 6.13
CA HIS A 126 18.99 -13.34 6.19
C HIS A 126 18.15 -12.66 7.29
N ALA A 127 17.10 -11.96 6.89
CA ALA A 127 16.10 -11.45 7.83
C ALA A 127 15.26 -12.62 8.38
N LYS A 128 15.05 -12.64 9.69
CA LYS A 128 14.38 -13.76 10.37
C LYS A 128 12.89 -13.54 10.58
N GLU A 129 12.18 -14.65 10.74
CA GLU A 129 10.83 -14.67 11.32
C GLU A 129 10.89 -14.15 12.76
N LEU A 130 10.05 -13.16 13.09
CA LEU A 130 10.07 -12.48 14.39
C LEU A 130 9.31 -13.28 15.46
N ILE A 131 8.09 -13.69 15.12
CA ILE A 131 7.19 -14.49 15.97
C ILE A 131 6.84 -15.74 15.16
N PRO A 132 7.35 -16.92 15.55
CA PRO A 132 7.11 -18.14 14.80
C PRO A 132 5.62 -18.48 14.68
N SER A 133 5.20 -18.93 13.51
CA SER A 133 3.88 -19.53 13.31
C SER A 133 3.98 -21.03 13.08
N ARG A 134 2.86 -21.75 13.23
CA ARG A 134 2.84 -23.21 13.00
C ARG A 134 2.97 -23.58 11.53
N LYS A 135 2.62 -22.68 10.61
CA LYS A 135 2.54 -22.93 9.16
C LYS A 135 1.59 -24.09 8.81
N VAL A 136 0.48 -24.21 9.57
CA VAL A 136 -0.53 -25.26 9.37
C VAL A 136 -1.88 -24.60 9.15
N ASP A 137 -2.44 -24.78 7.95
CA ASP A 137 -3.75 -24.25 7.59
C ASP A 137 -4.86 -24.88 8.46
N GLY A 138 -5.78 -24.04 8.93
CA GLY A 138 -6.83 -24.43 9.88
C GLY A 138 -6.39 -24.49 11.35
N ASP A 139 -5.09 -24.37 11.64
CA ASP A 139 -4.55 -24.26 13.01
C ASP A 139 -3.92 -22.89 13.23
N GLU A 140 -2.78 -22.61 12.59
CA GLU A 140 -2.16 -21.29 12.52
C GLU A 140 -1.26 -21.24 11.28
N ILE A 141 -1.78 -20.67 10.21
CA ILE A 141 -1.11 -20.63 8.92
C ILE A 141 -0.02 -19.56 8.89
N THR A 142 -0.23 -18.43 9.59
CA THR A 142 0.76 -17.35 9.70
C THR A 142 0.48 -16.42 10.90
N VAL A 143 1.49 -15.65 11.30
CA VAL A 143 1.40 -14.59 12.31
C VAL A 143 1.78 -13.25 11.68
N ILE A 144 0.80 -12.37 11.48
CA ILE A 144 0.97 -11.14 10.71
C ILE A 144 1.04 -9.92 11.62
N PRO A 145 2.03 -9.01 11.46
CA PRO A 145 2.07 -7.74 12.16
C PRO A 145 0.92 -6.85 11.70
N THR A 146 0.34 -6.08 12.60
CA THR A 146 -0.76 -5.16 12.28
C THR A 146 -0.44 -3.73 12.68
N ALA A 147 0.33 -3.51 13.74
CA ALA A 147 0.78 -2.18 14.16
C ALA A 147 2.06 -2.25 14.99
N GLY A 148 2.82 -1.15 15.04
CA GLY A 148 3.96 -1.01 15.94
C GLY A 148 3.99 0.36 16.62
N VAL A 149 4.56 0.42 17.82
CA VAL A 149 4.76 1.66 18.57
C VAL A 149 5.90 1.50 19.57
N SER A 150 6.61 2.58 19.88
CA SER A 150 7.60 2.62 20.96
C SER A 150 7.05 3.33 22.21
N VAL A 151 7.35 2.81 23.40
CA VAL A 151 7.20 3.53 24.67
C VAL A 151 8.53 3.51 25.40
N GLY A 152 9.15 4.68 25.54
CA GLY A 152 10.56 4.75 25.94
C GLY A 152 11.43 4.02 24.91
N SER A 153 12.29 3.12 25.36
CA SER A 153 13.12 2.28 24.49
C SER A 153 12.47 0.95 24.07
N ARG A 154 11.36 0.57 24.71
CA ARG A 154 10.67 -0.70 24.43
C ARG A 154 9.80 -0.55 23.20
N GLN A 155 9.90 -1.55 22.31
CA GLN A 155 9.09 -1.65 21.11
C GLN A 155 7.91 -2.58 21.38
N TYR A 156 6.74 -2.25 20.83
CA TYR A 156 5.53 -3.07 20.88
C TYR A 156 5.04 -3.34 19.47
N LEU A 157 4.62 -4.58 19.22
CA LEU A 157 4.09 -5.03 17.94
C LEU A 157 2.73 -5.69 18.18
N ALA A 158 1.67 -5.07 17.67
CA ALA A 158 0.40 -5.76 17.54
C ALA A 158 0.48 -6.76 16.38
N TYR A 159 -0.05 -7.95 16.58
CA TYR A 159 -0.06 -9.01 15.59
C TYR A 159 -1.36 -9.81 15.64
N MET A 160 -1.67 -10.52 14.56
CA MET A 160 -2.76 -11.48 14.48
C MET A 160 -2.24 -12.89 14.21
N SER A 161 -2.79 -13.88 14.92
CA SER A 161 -2.64 -15.30 14.61
C SER A 161 -3.72 -15.68 13.60
N VAL A 162 -3.31 -15.90 12.35
CA VAL A 162 -4.21 -16.26 11.25
C VAL A 162 -4.36 -17.78 11.24
N ARG A 163 -5.60 -18.26 11.34
CA ARG A 163 -5.94 -19.68 11.27
C ARG A 163 -6.02 -20.15 9.81
N HIS A 164 -6.67 -19.37 8.96
CA HIS A 164 -6.95 -19.74 7.58
C HIS A 164 -7.11 -18.50 6.69
N TRP A 165 -6.51 -18.54 5.49
CA TRP A 165 -6.72 -17.55 4.44
C TRP A 165 -7.94 -17.93 3.59
N GLY A 166 -8.98 -17.11 3.65
CA GLY A 166 -10.20 -17.29 2.86
C GLY A 166 -10.12 -16.59 1.49
N PRO A 167 -11.27 -16.28 0.86
CA PRO A 167 -11.32 -15.44 -0.32
C PRO A 167 -10.63 -14.08 -0.11
N PRO A 168 -10.20 -13.38 -1.17
CA PRO A 168 -9.52 -12.09 -1.05
C PRO A 168 -10.23 -11.11 -0.10
N GLY A 169 -9.47 -10.62 0.90
CA GLY A 169 -9.96 -9.72 1.93
C GLY A 169 -10.71 -10.38 3.10
N GLN A 170 -10.76 -11.71 3.15
CA GLN A 170 -11.37 -12.49 4.22
C GLN A 170 -10.37 -13.53 4.74
N TRP A 171 -10.24 -13.62 6.06
CA TRP A 171 -9.43 -14.61 6.73
C TRP A 171 -9.94 -14.83 8.13
N ASP A 172 -9.65 -15.98 8.70
CA ASP A 172 -9.99 -16.32 10.07
C ASP A 172 -8.80 -16.11 10.98
N THR A 173 -9.00 -15.47 12.13
CA THR A 173 -7.98 -15.39 13.18
C THR A 173 -8.33 -16.28 14.36
N ASN A 174 -7.32 -16.81 15.04
CA ASN A 174 -7.51 -17.41 16.37
C ASN A 174 -7.63 -16.32 17.43
N TYR A 175 -6.76 -15.31 17.33
CA TYR A 175 -6.66 -14.19 18.25
C TYR A 175 -5.75 -13.11 17.65
N ALA A 176 -5.76 -11.94 18.26
CA ALA A 176 -4.71 -10.93 18.13
C ALA A 176 -4.05 -10.66 19.48
N GLY A 177 -2.83 -10.13 19.47
CA GLY A 177 -2.09 -9.83 20.69
C GLY A 177 -1.04 -8.74 20.48
N ILE A 178 -0.41 -8.34 21.58
CA ILE A 178 0.73 -7.41 21.56
C ILE A 178 1.96 -8.12 22.09
N ALA A 179 3.00 -8.19 21.25
CA ALA A 179 4.34 -8.61 21.64
C ALA A 179 5.19 -7.39 22.00
N PHE A 180 6.29 -7.60 22.73
CA PHE A 180 7.27 -6.54 23.01
C PHE A 180 8.70 -6.99 22.70
N SER A 181 9.56 -5.99 22.49
CA SER A 181 11.00 -6.16 22.27
C SER A 181 11.78 -5.11 23.06
N ASP A 182 12.82 -5.55 23.76
CA ASP A 182 13.74 -4.72 24.55
C ASP A 182 15.11 -4.50 23.88
N ASP A 183 15.31 -5.09 22.70
CA ASP A 183 16.57 -5.08 21.96
C ASP A 183 16.37 -4.51 20.54
N ASN A 184 15.54 -3.46 20.44
CA ASN A 184 15.28 -2.71 19.22
C ASN A 184 14.72 -3.59 18.08
N GLY A 185 13.76 -4.46 18.41
CA GLY A 185 13.07 -5.32 17.45
C GLY A 185 13.87 -6.55 17.01
N GLN A 186 15.00 -6.85 17.66
CA GLN A 186 15.81 -8.02 17.32
C GLN A 186 15.18 -9.31 17.86
N THR A 187 14.60 -9.32 19.06
CA THR A 187 13.84 -10.44 19.64
C THR A 187 12.51 -9.98 20.19
N TRP A 188 11.50 -10.85 20.13
CA TRP A 188 10.12 -10.53 20.49
C TRP A 188 9.56 -11.54 21.50
N THR A 189 8.89 -11.04 22.53
CA THR A 189 8.20 -11.84 23.54
C THR A 189 6.69 -11.61 23.47
N THR A 190 5.93 -12.68 23.33
CA THR A 190 4.46 -12.69 23.31
C THR A 190 3.86 -12.99 24.68
N GLU A 191 4.60 -13.70 25.55
CA GLU A 191 4.17 -14.02 26.90
C GLU A 191 3.97 -12.75 27.74
N GLY A 192 2.86 -12.68 28.47
CA GLY A 192 2.51 -11.53 29.30
C GLY A 192 1.90 -10.34 28.54
N GLY A 193 1.77 -10.41 27.21
CA GLY A 193 1.05 -9.42 26.41
C GLY A 193 -0.48 -9.61 26.44
N PRO A 194 -1.27 -8.55 26.23
CA PRO A 194 -2.72 -8.65 26.10
C PRO A 194 -3.07 -9.42 24.84
N ARG A 195 -4.19 -10.15 24.91
CA ARG A 195 -4.71 -10.99 23.82
C ARG A 195 -6.22 -10.81 23.67
N TRP A 196 -6.70 -10.72 22.44
CA TRP A 196 -8.11 -10.67 22.06
C TRP A 196 -8.47 -11.94 21.28
N ASP A 197 -9.12 -12.88 21.97
CA ASP A 197 -9.53 -14.17 21.39
C ASP A 197 -10.68 -14.00 20.39
N ASN A 198 -10.67 -14.80 19.32
CA ASN A 198 -11.65 -14.70 18.26
C ASN A 198 -12.33 -16.03 17.88
N PRO A 199 -12.85 -16.82 18.84
CA PRO A 199 -13.47 -18.11 18.55
C PRO A 199 -14.70 -18.00 17.63
N GLY A 200 -15.37 -16.84 17.62
CA GLY A 200 -16.55 -16.57 16.81
C GLY A 200 -16.30 -15.74 15.53
N GLY A 201 -15.05 -15.35 15.24
CA GLY A 201 -14.73 -14.57 14.05
C GLY A 201 -15.31 -13.14 14.03
N ALA A 202 -15.61 -12.57 15.20
CA ALA A 202 -16.34 -11.30 15.33
C ALA A 202 -15.75 -10.33 16.39
N ASP A 203 -14.61 -10.68 17.00
CA ASP A 203 -13.92 -9.75 17.89
C ASP A 203 -13.49 -8.48 17.14
N ARG A 204 -13.44 -7.33 17.83
CA ARG A 204 -13.27 -6.00 17.22
C ARG A 204 -11.82 -5.54 17.12
N PHE A 205 -10.87 -6.30 17.65
CA PHE A 205 -9.48 -5.91 17.82
C PHE A 205 -8.53 -6.98 17.26
N GLN A 206 -8.83 -7.46 16.06
CA GLN A 206 -8.03 -8.48 15.36
C GLN A 206 -6.97 -7.87 14.43
N MET A 207 -7.28 -6.75 13.78
CA MET A 207 -6.25 -5.87 13.21
C MET A 207 -6.17 -4.59 14.03
N ALA A 208 -5.01 -3.93 14.02
CA ALA A 208 -4.73 -2.79 14.86
C ALA A 208 -4.08 -1.63 14.10
N ALA A 209 -4.24 -0.42 14.63
CA ALA A 209 -3.26 0.66 14.53
C ALA A 209 -2.95 1.14 15.96
N LEU A 210 -1.67 1.43 16.24
CA LEU A 210 -1.21 1.91 17.53
C LEU A 210 -0.67 3.34 17.40
N VAL A 211 -1.11 4.23 18.29
CA VAL A 211 -0.62 5.62 18.34
C VAL A 211 -0.34 6.01 19.77
N ARG A 212 0.90 6.43 20.04
CA ARG A 212 1.29 6.98 21.34
C ARG A 212 1.06 8.49 21.35
N ARG A 213 0.26 8.99 22.29
CA ARG A 213 0.05 10.42 22.50
C ARG A 213 -0.58 10.70 23.86
N ASP A 214 -0.26 11.86 24.44
CA ASP A 214 -0.95 12.41 25.62
C ASP A 214 -1.00 11.45 26.83
N GLY A 215 0.06 10.65 27.02
CA GLY A 215 0.19 9.68 28.13
C GLY A 215 -0.53 8.36 27.89
N PHE A 216 -1.08 8.14 26.70
CA PHE A 216 -1.75 6.91 26.31
C PHE A 216 -1.14 6.29 25.04
N VAL A 217 -1.31 4.98 24.92
CA VAL A 217 -1.31 4.29 23.62
C VAL A 217 -2.75 4.04 23.23
N TYR A 218 -3.16 4.62 22.11
CA TYR A 218 -4.44 4.37 21.46
C TYR A 218 -4.35 3.14 20.57
N LEU A 219 -5.33 2.24 20.69
CA LEU A 219 -5.49 1.04 19.89
C LEU A 219 -6.77 1.19 19.08
N TYR A 220 -6.62 1.51 17.80
CA TYR A 220 -7.72 1.39 16.84
C TYR A 220 -7.77 -0.04 16.37
N GLY A 221 -8.94 -0.67 16.41
CA GLY A 221 -9.13 -2.07 16.09
C GLY A 221 -10.17 -2.31 15.02
N THR A 222 -9.99 -3.34 14.21
CA THR A 222 -11.05 -3.92 13.37
C THR A 222 -11.18 -5.42 13.61
N PRO A 223 -12.33 -6.03 13.27
CA PRO A 223 -12.41 -7.48 13.06
C PRO A 223 -11.40 -8.01 12.05
N ASN A 224 -11.28 -9.34 11.99
CA ASN A 224 -10.51 -10.03 10.96
C ASN A 224 -11.12 -9.77 9.57
N GLY A 225 -10.26 -9.77 8.55
CA GLY A 225 -10.66 -9.36 7.21
C GLY A 225 -10.73 -7.84 7.03
N ARG A 226 -11.31 -7.42 5.90
CA ARG A 226 -11.36 -6.00 5.48
C ARG A 226 -12.76 -5.39 5.49
N ALA A 227 -13.74 -6.10 6.07
CA ALA A 227 -15.16 -5.75 6.00
C ALA A 227 -15.71 -5.09 7.28
N GLY A 228 -14.91 -5.00 8.34
CA GLY A 228 -15.34 -4.53 9.66
C GLY A 228 -15.34 -3.01 9.80
N ALA A 229 -15.92 -2.52 10.90
CA ALA A 229 -15.84 -1.13 11.33
C ALA A 229 -14.60 -0.91 12.22
N VAL A 230 -14.17 0.35 12.38
CA VAL A 230 -13.07 0.69 13.28
C VAL A 230 -13.60 1.01 14.67
N HIS A 231 -13.02 0.37 15.68
CA HIS A 231 -13.29 0.55 17.10
C HIS A 231 -12.07 1.14 17.80
N LEU A 232 -12.24 1.68 19.01
CA LEU A 232 -11.16 2.37 19.71
C LEU A 232 -11.05 1.95 21.17
N ALA A 233 -9.82 1.68 21.58
CA ALA A 233 -9.40 1.53 22.96
C ALA A 233 -8.20 2.45 23.25
N ARG A 234 -7.92 2.69 24.53
CA ARG A 234 -6.67 3.31 24.98
C ARG A 234 -6.16 2.65 26.25
N VAL A 235 -4.86 2.73 26.47
CA VAL A 235 -4.18 2.24 27.66
C VAL A 235 -3.11 3.25 28.09
N PRO A 236 -2.88 3.47 29.40
CA PRO A 236 -1.73 4.26 29.84
C PRO A 236 -0.42 3.69 29.28
N GLU A 237 0.52 4.57 28.90
CA GLU A 237 1.79 4.17 28.28
C GLU A 237 2.59 3.14 29.09
N ASP A 238 2.54 3.21 30.42
CA ASP A 238 3.23 2.30 31.32
C ASP A 238 2.53 0.94 31.52
N GLN A 239 1.36 0.75 30.91
CA GLN A 239 0.49 -0.41 31.12
C GLN A 239 0.09 -1.13 29.82
N VAL A 240 0.80 -0.91 28.72
CA VAL A 240 0.51 -1.54 27.41
C VAL A 240 0.38 -3.07 27.48
N LEU A 241 1.11 -3.74 28.39
CA LEU A 241 1.03 -5.20 28.55
C LEU A 241 -0.14 -5.67 29.45
N SER A 242 -0.89 -4.77 30.08
CA SER A 242 -1.97 -5.11 31.02
C SER A 242 -3.34 -4.97 30.36
N LYS A 243 -3.97 -6.08 29.94
CA LYS A 243 -5.29 -6.05 29.28
C LYS A 243 -6.36 -5.35 30.12
N ASP A 244 -6.34 -5.54 31.44
CA ASP A 244 -7.32 -4.92 32.37
C ASP A 244 -7.16 -3.40 32.50
N ALA A 245 -6.03 -2.83 32.08
CA ALA A 245 -5.80 -1.39 32.03
C ALA A 245 -6.44 -0.72 30.81
N TYR A 246 -6.78 -1.48 29.77
CA TYR A 246 -7.41 -0.94 28.57
C TYR A 246 -8.79 -0.35 28.89
N ARG A 247 -9.11 0.76 28.24
CA ARG A 247 -10.40 1.42 28.29
C ARG A 247 -10.95 1.54 26.88
N TYR A 248 -12.16 1.05 26.67
CA TYR A 248 -12.83 1.00 25.38
C TYR A 248 -13.77 2.19 25.24
N TRP A 249 -13.80 2.81 24.05
CA TRP A 249 -14.68 3.94 23.76
C TRP A 249 -16.09 3.45 23.46
N THR A 250 -17.07 3.83 24.27
CA THR A 250 -18.48 3.39 24.12
C THR A 250 -19.29 4.26 23.16
N GLY A 251 -18.66 5.23 22.50
CA GLY A 251 -19.33 6.29 21.74
C GLY A 251 -19.58 7.55 22.56
N THR A 252 -19.61 7.44 23.89
CA THR A 252 -19.86 8.57 24.80
C THR A 252 -18.88 8.64 25.96
N ALA A 253 -18.26 7.53 26.36
CA ALA A 253 -17.33 7.48 27.48
C ALA A 253 -16.24 6.43 27.28
N TRP A 254 -15.15 6.57 28.05
CA TRP A 254 -14.12 5.53 28.19
C TRP A 254 -14.49 4.57 29.31
N GLN A 255 -14.55 3.27 29.02
CA GLN A 255 -15.02 2.28 29.98
C GLN A 255 -14.04 1.10 30.10
N SER A 256 -13.84 0.62 31.33
CA SER A 256 -13.17 -0.65 31.63
C SER A 256 -14.09 -1.85 31.41
N GLY A 257 -13.53 -3.03 31.15
CA GLY A 257 -14.29 -4.27 31.04
C GLY A 257 -14.17 -4.86 29.64
N PRO A 258 -15.22 -5.50 29.09
CA PRO A 258 -15.11 -6.23 27.85
C PRO A 258 -14.90 -5.29 26.64
N ASP A 259 -14.04 -5.71 25.73
CA ASP A 259 -13.83 -5.14 24.38
C ASP A 259 -15.14 -4.97 23.58
N THR A 260 -16.12 -5.85 23.82
CA THR A 260 -17.48 -5.74 23.26
C THR A 260 -18.25 -4.47 23.65
N ALA A 261 -17.73 -3.64 24.55
CA ALA A 261 -18.26 -2.30 24.82
C ALA A 261 -17.85 -1.25 23.77
N ALA A 262 -16.81 -1.50 22.95
CA ALA A 262 -16.27 -0.52 22.02
C ALA A 262 -17.24 -0.21 20.86
N ALA A 263 -17.80 1.00 20.82
CA ALA A 263 -18.62 1.46 19.70
C ALA A 263 -17.73 1.82 18.49
N PRO A 264 -18.26 1.75 17.25
CA PRO A 264 -17.49 2.14 16.07
C PRO A 264 -17.22 3.66 16.05
N VAL A 265 -15.99 4.05 15.72
CA VAL A 265 -15.58 5.45 15.46
C VAL A 265 -15.52 5.77 13.96
N VAL A 266 -15.30 4.76 13.12
CA VAL A 266 -15.42 4.84 11.66
C VAL A 266 -16.26 3.65 11.17
N PRO A 267 -17.27 3.87 10.31
CA PRO A 267 -18.11 2.79 9.82
C PRO A 267 -17.35 1.83 8.91
N ALA A 268 -17.84 0.60 8.81
CA ALA A 268 -17.39 -0.38 7.83
C ALA A 268 -17.60 0.08 6.38
N PRO A 269 -16.82 -0.45 5.41
CA PRO A 269 -15.69 -1.36 5.58
C PRO A 269 -14.37 -0.62 5.82
N ALA A 270 -13.51 -1.18 6.67
CA ALA A 270 -12.12 -0.75 6.85
C ALA A 270 -11.20 -1.98 7.03
N GLY A 271 -10.05 -1.95 6.37
CA GLY A 271 -8.97 -2.92 6.56
C GLY A 271 -7.60 -2.27 6.58
N GLU A 272 -6.64 -2.89 7.26
CA GLU A 272 -5.21 -2.50 7.23
C GLU A 272 -4.98 -1.02 7.55
N LEU A 273 -5.50 -0.61 8.72
CA LEU A 273 -5.46 0.77 9.15
C LEU A 273 -4.08 1.23 9.64
N SER A 274 -3.80 2.52 9.42
CA SER A 274 -2.71 3.27 10.01
C SER A 274 -3.28 4.58 10.56
N VAL A 275 -2.86 4.98 11.76
CA VAL A 275 -3.33 6.21 12.40
C VAL A 275 -2.13 6.98 12.91
N ALA A 276 -2.16 8.29 12.78
CA ALA A 276 -1.13 9.17 13.30
C ALA A 276 -1.74 10.52 13.66
N TYR A 277 -1.12 11.25 14.59
CA TYR A 277 -1.37 12.68 14.70
C TYR A 277 -0.40 13.42 13.78
N ASN A 278 -0.91 14.38 13.00
CA ASN A 278 -0.10 15.16 12.08
C ASN A 278 -0.04 16.62 12.55
N ASP A 279 1.17 17.07 12.90
CA ASP A 279 1.38 18.40 13.48
C ASP A 279 1.09 19.54 12.50
N PHE A 280 1.28 19.33 11.19
CA PHE A 280 1.00 20.34 10.17
C PHE A 280 -0.49 20.69 10.05
N THR A 281 -1.35 19.67 10.09
CA THR A 281 -2.80 19.85 10.03
C THR A 281 -3.44 20.05 11.41
N GLY A 282 -2.70 19.74 12.48
CA GLY A 282 -3.21 19.73 13.86
C GLY A 282 -4.29 18.68 14.10
N ARG A 283 -4.34 17.61 13.28
CA ARG A 283 -5.42 16.62 13.25
C ARG A 283 -4.90 15.20 13.39
N TRP A 284 -5.77 14.33 13.87
CA TRP A 284 -5.62 12.89 13.72
C TRP A 284 -5.91 12.50 12.29
N LEU A 285 -5.03 11.70 11.69
CA LEU A 285 -5.15 11.15 10.35
C LEU A 285 -5.32 9.63 10.46
N MET A 286 -6.16 9.06 9.60
CA MET A 286 -6.34 7.63 9.48
C MET A 286 -6.33 7.24 8.00
N THR A 287 -5.37 6.43 7.61
CA THR A 287 -5.33 5.79 6.29
C THR A 287 -5.72 4.33 6.43
N TYR A 288 -6.51 3.83 5.49
CA TYR A 288 -6.94 2.43 5.50
C TYR A 288 -7.47 2.04 4.12
N LEU A 289 -7.52 0.73 3.86
CA LEU A 289 -8.14 0.17 2.68
C LEU A 289 -9.67 0.17 2.82
N GLN A 290 -10.36 0.83 1.89
CA GLN A 290 -11.82 0.85 1.79
C GLN A 290 -12.25 0.34 0.41
N GLY A 291 -12.83 -0.87 0.35
CA GLY A 291 -13.03 -1.54 -0.92
C GLY A 291 -11.70 -1.99 -1.50
N SER A 292 -11.32 -1.41 -2.64
CA SER A 292 -10.03 -1.65 -3.29
C SER A 292 -9.09 -0.43 -3.24
N ASP A 293 -9.49 0.68 -2.63
CA ASP A 293 -8.73 1.93 -2.64
C ASP A 293 -8.20 2.28 -1.25
N ILE A 294 -7.05 2.96 -1.16
CA ILE A 294 -6.59 3.58 0.09
C ILE A 294 -7.29 4.91 0.22
N VAL A 295 -7.86 5.16 1.40
CA VAL A 295 -8.51 6.42 1.74
C VAL A 295 -7.90 7.05 2.98
N LEU A 296 -8.02 8.36 3.11
CA LEU A 296 -7.65 9.17 4.27
C LEU A 296 -8.92 9.73 4.92
N ARG A 297 -8.95 9.71 6.25
CA ARG A 297 -9.86 10.52 7.06
C ARG A 297 -9.07 11.39 8.03
N SER A 298 -9.66 12.50 8.44
CA SER A 298 -9.12 13.33 9.51
C SER A 298 -10.13 13.58 10.63
N ALA A 299 -9.65 13.82 11.84
CA ALA A 299 -10.46 14.13 13.01
C ALA A 299 -9.76 15.14 13.94
N PRO A 300 -10.51 15.98 14.66
CA PRO A 300 -9.94 16.87 15.67
C PRO A 300 -9.51 16.11 16.95
N GLU A 301 -10.17 15.00 17.26
CA GLU A 301 -9.94 14.19 18.46
C GLU A 301 -9.75 12.72 18.06
N PRO A 302 -9.09 11.89 18.89
CA PRO A 302 -8.89 10.47 18.57
C PRO A 302 -10.21 9.70 18.40
N THR A 303 -11.27 10.14 19.07
CA THR A 303 -12.62 9.54 18.98
C THR A 303 -13.45 10.04 17.80
N GLY A 304 -12.97 11.03 17.04
CA GLY A 304 -13.71 11.69 15.97
C GLY A 304 -14.29 13.06 16.35
N PRO A 305 -15.30 13.59 15.64
CA PRO A 305 -15.90 13.00 14.46
C PRO A 305 -14.88 12.91 13.31
N TRP A 306 -14.82 11.76 12.66
CA TRP A 306 -13.98 11.54 11.49
C TRP A 306 -14.65 12.10 10.24
N SER A 307 -13.85 12.74 9.36
CA SER A 307 -14.30 13.27 8.06
C SER A 307 -14.86 12.16 7.16
N ALA A 308 -15.51 12.55 6.06
CA ALA A 308 -15.70 11.65 4.93
C ALA A 308 -14.34 11.15 4.37
N PRO A 309 -14.28 9.95 3.78
CA PRO A 309 -13.04 9.43 3.23
C PRO A 309 -12.65 10.18 1.95
N ALA A 310 -11.37 10.53 1.83
CA ALA A 310 -10.76 11.07 0.61
C ALA A 310 -9.83 10.01 0.00
N VAL A 311 -9.89 9.78 -1.32
CA VAL A 311 -9.03 8.79 -1.99
C VAL A 311 -7.57 9.25 -1.96
N VAL A 312 -6.68 8.35 -1.53
CA VAL A 312 -5.22 8.52 -1.50
C VAL A 312 -4.59 7.79 -2.69
N ALA A 313 -4.97 6.53 -2.89
CA ALA A 313 -4.50 5.68 -3.97
C ALA A 313 -5.67 4.84 -4.47
N SER A 314 -5.87 4.84 -5.79
CA SER A 314 -6.93 4.07 -6.45
C SER A 314 -6.35 2.79 -7.03
N SER A 315 -7.07 1.70 -6.85
CA SER A 315 -6.80 0.41 -7.50
C SER A 315 -6.85 0.45 -9.03
N ALA A 316 -7.40 1.51 -9.63
CA ALA A 316 -7.32 1.70 -11.07
C ALA A 316 -5.93 2.18 -11.55
N ASP A 317 -5.16 2.87 -10.69
CA ASP A 317 -3.75 3.20 -10.97
C ASP A 317 -2.80 2.18 -10.33
N TYR A 318 -3.19 1.55 -9.22
CA TYR A 318 -2.39 0.54 -8.53
C TYR A 318 -3.21 -0.74 -8.28
N PRO A 319 -3.41 -1.60 -9.31
CA PRO A 319 -4.19 -2.82 -9.16
C PRO A 319 -3.65 -3.73 -8.06
N GLY A 320 -4.55 -4.26 -7.23
CA GLY A 320 -4.18 -5.10 -6.10
C GLY A 320 -3.39 -4.37 -5.03
N LEU A 321 -3.51 -3.04 -4.92
CA LEU A 321 -2.97 -2.28 -3.79
C LEU A 321 -3.61 -2.71 -2.47
N TYR A 322 -2.88 -2.54 -1.38
CA TYR A 322 -3.35 -2.67 -0.01
C TYR A 322 -2.31 -2.06 0.97
N GLY A 323 -2.62 -2.03 2.26
CA GLY A 323 -1.82 -1.30 3.25
C GLY A 323 -2.07 0.20 3.22
N GLY A 324 -1.04 1.00 2.95
CA GLY A 324 -1.09 2.46 3.08
C GLY A 324 -0.69 2.92 4.48
N PHE A 325 0.43 2.37 4.99
CA PHE A 325 0.91 2.63 6.35
C PHE A 325 1.74 3.92 6.38
N MET A 326 1.33 4.89 7.21
CA MET A 326 2.00 6.19 7.29
C MET A 326 3.42 6.06 7.87
N HIS A 327 4.38 6.73 7.23
CA HIS A 327 5.75 6.83 7.72
C HIS A 327 5.82 7.80 8.90
N PRO A 328 6.44 7.43 10.03
CA PRO A 328 6.43 8.22 11.28
C PRO A 328 7.21 9.54 11.18
N TRP A 329 8.13 9.67 10.22
CA TRP A 329 8.87 10.91 9.95
C TRP A 329 8.28 11.77 8.83
N SER A 330 7.05 11.48 8.40
CA SER A 330 6.29 12.42 7.56
C SER A 330 6.18 13.76 8.27
N SER A 331 6.40 14.87 7.57
CA SER A 331 6.45 16.20 8.19
C SER A 331 5.96 17.29 7.24
N GLY A 332 5.52 18.40 7.81
CA GLY A 332 4.92 19.49 7.03
C GLY A 332 3.72 18.98 6.22
N PRO A 333 3.53 19.46 4.98
CA PRO A 333 2.40 19.04 4.15
C PRO A 333 2.57 17.63 3.57
N ASP A 334 3.78 17.05 3.57
CA ASP A 334 4.01 15.78 2.91
C ASP A 334 3.75 14.59 3.86
N LEU A 335 2.89 13.68 3.39
CA LEU A 335 2.58 12.42 4.06
C LEU A 335 3.10 11.28 3.19
N TYR A 336 4.05 10.52 3.73
CA TYR A 336 4.63 9.36 3.09
C TYR A 336 3.98 8.07 3.59
N LEU A 337 3.74 7.11 2.69
CA LEU A 337 3.08 5.85 3.02
C LEU A 337 3.79 4.66 2.37
N ALA A 338 3.91 3.57 3.12
CA ALA A 338 4.19 2.26 2.55
C ALA A 338 2.92 1.67 1.93
N LEU A 339 2.92 1.54 0.61
CA LEU A 339 1.84 0.95 -0.18
C LEU A 339 2.28 -0.43 -0.68
N SER A 340 1.55 -1.47 -0.32
CA SER A 340 1.77 -2.81 -0.86
C SER A 340 1.03 -3.00 -2.17
N GLN A 341 1.60 -3.78 -3.07
CA GLN A 341 0.92 -4.17 -4.31
C GLN A 341 1.07 -5.67 -4.55
N TRP A 342 -0.06 -6.36 -4.76
CA TRP A 342 -0.12 -7.83 -4.89
C TRP A 342 0.69 -8.37 -6.07
N THR A 343 0.78 -7.59 -7.14
CA THR A 343 1.57 -7.89 -8.33
C THR A 343 2.50 -6.69 -8.54
N PRO A 344 3.83 -6.82 -8.33
CA PRO A 344 4.62 -8.03 -8.13
C PRO A 344 4.88 -8.43 -6.65
N TYR A 345 3.95 -8.23 -5.72
CA TYR A 345 4.10 -8.60 -4.29
C TYR A 345 5.29 -7.93 -3.58
N ASN A 346 5.29 -6.58 -3.62
CA ASN A 346 6.32 -5.75 -2.99
C ASN A 346 5.73 -4.43 -2.45
N VAL A 347 6.55 -3.68 -1.71
CA VAL A 347 6.14 -2.45 -1.02
C VAL A 347 6.84 -1.24 -1.62
N TYR A 348 6.09 -0.16 -1.79
CA TYR A 348 6.52 1.11 -2.38
C TYR A 348 6.33 2.25 -1.39
N LEU A 349 7.29 3.19 -1.39
CA LEU A 349 7.12 4.47 -0.71
C LEU A 349 6.34 5.38 -1.65
N THR A 350 5.21 5.87 -1.18
CA THR A 350 4.35 6.83 -1.88
C THR A 350 4.26 8.12 -1.08
N ARG A 351 3.95 9.22 -1.75
CA ARG A 351 3.75 10.53 -1.13
C ARG A 351 2.44 11.15 -1.58
N ILE A 352 1.71 11.74 -0.64
CA ILE A 352 0.68 12.75 -0.92
C ILE A 352 1.03 14.07 -0.25
N THR A 353 0.44 15.16 -0.74
CA THR A 353 0.59 16.49 -0.16
C THR A 353 -0.75 16.94 0.42
N LEU A 354 -0.74 17.28 1.70
CA LEU A 354 -1.89 17.71 2.48
C LEU A 354 -2.07 19.23 2.39
N THR A 355 -3.32 19.67 2.47
CA THR A 355 -3.67 21.06 2.77
C THR A 355 -3.74 21.25 4.31
N PRO A 356 -3.63 22.49 4.83
CA PRO A 356 -3.67 22.75 6.28
C PRO A 356 -4.94 22.24 6.99
N ASP A 357 -6.06 22.11 6.28
CA ASP A 357 -7.33 21.55 6.78
C ASP A 357 -7.43 20.02 6.68
N ALA A 358 -6.31 19.33 6.42
CA ALA A 358 -6.22 17.88 6.19
C ALA A 358 -7.00 17.39 4.96
N GLY A 359 -7.16 18.24 3.96
CA GLY A 359 -7.50 17.82 2.60
C GLY A 359 -6.29 17.25 1.87
N ILE A 360 -6.51 16.59 0.74
CA ILE A 360 -5.45 16.09 -0.14
C ILE A 360 -5.40 16.99 -1.37
N THR A 361 -4.21 17.55 -1.63
CA THR A 361 -3.93 18.14 -2.94
C THR A 361 -3.76 16.99 -3.93
N ASN A 362 -4.31 17.08 -5.14
CA ASN A 362 -3.99 16.14 -6.22
C ASN A 362 -2.89 16.76 -7.09
N PRO A 363 -1.60 16.60 -6.74
CA PRO A 363 -0.53 17.33 -7.40
C PRO A 363 -0.22 16.75 -8.78
N ASN A 364 -0.42 15.44 -9.00
CA ASN A 364 0.01 14.80 -10.23
C ASN A 364 -0.92 15.16 -11.38
N ARG A 365 -0.39 15.94 -12.32
CA ARG A 365 -1.11 16.35 -13.53
C ARG A 365 -1.15 15.25 -14.58
N VAL A 366 -0.23 14.28 -14.54
CA VAL A 366 -0.23 13.10 -15.41
C VAL A 366 -1.40 12.20 -15.04
N ARG A 367 -2.10 11.71 -16.07
CA ARG A 367 -3.16 10.70 -15.92
C ARG A 367 -2.61 9.34 -16.29
N ASP A 368 -3.10 8.29 -15.61
CA ASP A 368 -2.68 6.91 -15.85
C ASP A 368 -1.14 6.77 -15.77
N PRO A 369 -0.51 7.22 -14.67
CA PRO A 369 0.93 7.41 -14.58
C PRO A 369 1.74 6.13 -14.76
N GLY A 370 1.18 4.98 -14.34
CA GLY A 370 1.77 3.65 -14.50
C GLY A 370 1.11 2.77 -15.56
N PHE A 371 0.29 3.35 -16.47
CA PHE A 371 -0.35 2.64 -17.58
C PHE A 371 -1.36 1.54 -17.19
N GLU A 372 -1.69 1.42 -15.90
CA GLU A 372 -2.58 0.40 -15.36
C GLU A 372 -4.03 0.50 -15.84
N ARG A 373 -4.42 1.64 -16.43
CA ARG A 373 -5.75 1.83 -17.03
C ARG A 373 -5.83 1.41 -18.49
N GLN A 374 -4.71 1.01 -19.12
CA GLN A 374 -4.64 0.66 -20.54
C GLN A 374 -5.11 -0.78 -20.82
N SER A 375 -6.26 -0.96 -21.46
CA SER A 375 -6.85 -2.29 -21.70
C SER A 375 -6.24 -3.11 -22.85
N ALA A 376 -5.37 -2.52 -23.66
CA ALA A 376 -4.76 -3.17 -24.82
C ALA A 376 -3.25 -2.86 -24.90
N GLY A 377 -2.52 -3.64 -25.70
CA GLY A 377 -1.09 -3.41 -25.93
C GLY A 377 -0.77 -2.16 -26.77
N SER A 378 -1.77 -1.56 -27.42
CA SER A 378 -1.63 -0.25 -28.07
C SER A 378 -2.01 0.86 -27.09
N PRO A 379 -1.24 1.97 -26.99
CA PRO A 379 -1.57 3.05 -26.08
C PRO A 379 -2.85 3.75 -26.55
N ALA A 380 -3.74 4.03 -25.59
CA ALA A 380 -4.93 4.84 -25.79
C ALA A 380 -4.85 6.09 -24.90
N ALA A 381 -5.63 7.11 -25.29
CA ALA A 381 -5.72 8.36 -24.55
C ALA A 381 -5.92 8.09 -23.04
N PRO A 382 -5.15 8.76 -22.16
CA PRO A 382 -4.42 10.00 -22.40
C PRO A 382 -3.02 9.81 -23.01
N TRP A 383 -2.52 8.57 -23.08
CA TRP A 383 -1.23 8.28 -23.66
C TRP A 383 -1.31 8.19 -25.18
N ALA A 384 -0.27 8.69 -25.83
CA ALA A 384 -0.03 8.59 -27.25
C ALA A 384 1.42 8.16 -27.48
N CYS A 385 1.72 7.85 -28.73
CA CYS A 385 2.90 7.10 -29.09
C CYS A 385 3.39 7.56 -30.47
N HIS A 386 4.70 7.74 -30.62
CA HIS A 386 5.34 8.00 -31.90
C HIS A 386 6.20 6.81 -32.34
N GLY A 387 5.96 6.29 -33.54
CA GLY A 387 6.68 5.14 -34.09
C GLY A 387 6.26 3.80 -33.44
N ASN A 388 7.21 2.92 -33.10
CA ASN A 388 6.91 1.60 -32.54
C ASN A 388 6.97 1.60 -31.01
N CYS A 389 5.79 1.65 -30.41
CA CYS A 389 5.55 1.79 -28.98
C CYS A 389 4.28 1.07 -28.57
N GLY A 390 4.14 0.80 -27.27
CA GLY A 390 3.01 0.05 -26.75
C GLY A 390 2.96 0.01 -25.24
N ILE A 391 2.05 -0.83 -24.75
CA ILE A 391 1.87 -1.14 -23.34
C ILE A 391 2.23 -2.61 -23.15
N ASP A 392 3.20 -2.87 -22.28
CA ASP A 392 3.49 -4.22 -21.83
C ASP A 392 2.39 -4.66 -20.86
N GLN A 393 1.95 -5.92 -20.98
CA GLN A 393 0.93 -6.53 -20.13
C GLN A 393 1.46 -7.82 -19.49
N ALA A 394 2.69 -7.77 -19.03
CA ALA A 394 3.37 -8.85 -18.32
C ALA A 394 4.03 -8.21 -17.11
N THR A 395 4.04 -8.91 -15.96
CA THR A 395 4.46 -8.50 -14.60
C THR A 395 5.87 -7.91 -14.47
N TRP A 396 6.18 -6.89 -15.25
CA TRP A 396 7.51 -6.43 -15.62
C TRP A 396 7.64 -4.91 -15.38
N GLY A 397 6.55 -4.26 -14.98
CA GLY A 397 6.51 -2.86 -14.57
C GLY A 397 7.37 -2.57 -13.35
N PHE A 398 7.60 -1.29 -13.11
CA PHE A 398 8.21 -0.83 -11.87
C PHE A 398 7.22 -1.02 -10.72
N THR A 399 5.96 -0.61 -10.95
CA THR A 399 4.77 -0.98 -10.19
C THR A 399 3.85 -1.83 -11.05
N GLY A 400 2.89 -2.52 -10.43
CA GLY A 400 1.80 -3.20 -11.12
C GLY A 400 2.25 -4.28 -12.12
N ASP A 401 1.42 -4.49 -13.14
CA ASP A 401 1.66 -5.46 -14.22
C ASP A 401 1.74 -4.86 -15.62
N ARG A 402 1.67 -3.53 -15.71
CA ARG A 402 1.83 -2.78 -16.94
C ARG A 402 2.97 -1.78 -16.86
N ASN A 403 3.49 -1.45 -18.03
CA ASN A 403 4.36 -0.31 -18.25
C ASN A 403 4.24 0.11 -19.71
N GLY A 404 4.65 1.33 -20.02
CA GLY A 404 4.83 1.76 -21.39
C GLY A 404 6.15 1.22 -21.96
N PHE A 405 6.19 0.93 -23.26
CA PHE A 405 7.43 0.64 -23.98
C PHE A 405 7.57 1.41 -25.30
N ALA A 406 8.82 1.60 -25.73
CA ALA A 406 9.21 1.95 -27.08
C ALA A 406 10.32 0.99 -27.53
N ARG A 407 10.21 0.37 -28.71
CA ARG A 407 11.20 -0.62 -29.18
C ARG A 407 11.26 -0.68 -30.69
N HIS A 408 12.44 -0.58 -31.28
CA HIS A 408 12.61 -0.75 -32.72
C HIS A 408 14.09 -0.91 -33.11
N ASN A 409 14.37 -0.86 -34.42
CA ASN A 409 15.69 -1.02 -35.02
C ASN A 409 16.20 0.23 -35.77
N SER A 410 15.42 1.31 -35.81
CA SER A 410 15.81 2.57 -36.48
C SER A 410 14.85 3.71 -36.15
N GLY A 411 15.38 4.92 -35.94
CA GLY A 411 14.59 6.13 -35.79
C GLY A 411 14.06 6.36 -34.38
N TRP A 412 13.29 7.45 -34.23
CA TRP A 412 12.77 7.92 -32.95
C TRP A 412 11.49 7.20 -32.55
N HIS A 413 11.42 6.76 -31.29
CA HIS A 413 10.23 6.14 -30.70
C HIS A 413 9.99 6.68 -29.30
N ASP A 414 8.74 7.08 -29.02
CA ASP A 414 8.39 7.63 -27.72
C ASP A 414 6.97 7.25 -27.26
N LEU A 415 6.77 7.40 -25.96
CA LEU A 415 5.47 7.53 -25.32
C LEU A 415 5.34 8.95 -24.79
N HIS A 416 4.17 9.54 -24.97
CA HIS A 416 3.93 10.91 -24.55
C HIS A 416 2.47 11.15 -24.13
N GLN A 417 2.28 12.19 -23.32
CA GLN A 417 0.98 12.65 -22.87
C GLN A 417 0.96 14.18 -22.84
N VAL A 418 -0.09 14.78 -23.41
CA VAL A 418 -0.35 16.21 -23.25
C VAL A 418 -1.01 16.45 -21.90
N VAL A 419 -0.43 17.34 -21.10
CA VAL A 419 -0.81 17.64 -19.72
C VAL A 419 -1.07 19.14 -19.58
N GLU A 420 -2.13 19.50 -18.87
CA GLU A 420 -2.45 20.88 -18.52
C GLU A 420 -1.51 21.40 -17.41
N VAL A 421 -1.03 22.63 -17.57
CA VAL A 421 -0.19 23.33 -16.60
C VAL A 421 -0.69 24.76 -16.42
N GLU A 422 -0.46 25.31 -15.24
CA GLU A 422 -0.68 26.73 -14.99
C GLU A 422 0.47 27.54 -15.59
N PRO A 423 0.20 28.71 -16.20
CA PRO A 423 1.25 29.62 -16.65
C PRO A 423 2.17 30.08 -15.52
N ASP A 424 3.41 30.40 -15.87
CA ASP A 424 4.46 30.97 -15.02
C ASP A 424 4.64 30.20 -13.70
N THR A 425 4.54 28.87 -13.80
CA THR A 425 4.60 27.95 -12.67
C THR A 425 5.73 26.97 -12.89
N THR A 426 6.54 26.76 -11.86
CA THR A 426 7.60 25.75 -11.87
C THR A 426 7.00 24.38 -11.59
N TYR A 427 7.35 23.40 -12.42
CA TYR A 427 6.96 22.01 -12.27
C TYR A 427 8.18 21.10 -12.22
N THR A 428 8.02 19.99 -11.50
CA THR A 428 8.95 18.87 -11.50
C THR A 428 8.25 17.66 -12.13
N LEU A 429 8.81 17.18 -13.24
CA LEU A 429 8.45 15.93 -13.90
C LEU A 429 9.35 14.81 -13.36
N THR A 430 8.76 13.69 -12.93
CA THR A 430 9.45 12.45 -12.61
C THR A 430 8.92 11.28 -13.43
N GLY A 431 9.72 10.23 -13.59
CA GLY A 431 9.32 8.98 -14.22
C GLY A 431 10.40 7.91 -14.05
N TRP A 432 10.01 6.64 -14.05
CA TRP A 432 10.92 5.51 -13.88
C TRP A 432 11.20 4.89 -15.24
N LEU A 433 12.48 4.76 -15.60
CA LEU A 433 12.89 4.23 -16.90
C LEU A 433 13.87 3.07 -16.74
N ARG A 434 13.86 2.16 -17.71
CA ARG A 434 14.95 1.21 -18.00
C ARG A 434 15.03 0.93 -19.49
N THR A 435 16.18 0.47 -19.96
CA THR A 435 16.44 0.27 -21.39
C THR A 435 17.22 -1.01 -21.67
N SER A 436 17.32 -1.36 -22.95
CA SER A 436 18.30 -2.34 -23.41
C SER A 436 19.74 -1.88 -23.14
N PRO A 437 20.72 -2.80 -22.98
CA PRO A 437 22.12 -2.45 -22.75
C PRO A 437 22.81 -1.73 -23.91
N ASN A 438 22.29 -1.85 -25.13
CA ASN A 438 22.81 -1.20 -26.33
C ASN A 438 22.24 0.21 -26.57
N ASN A 439 21.30 0.69 -25.73
CA ASN A 439 20.77 2.05 -25.83
C ASN A 439 21.88 3.09 -25.68
N ASP A 440 22.01 3.97 -26.67
CA ASP A 440 23.08 4.97 -26.73
C ASP A 440 22.58 6.41 -26.83
N ASN A 441 21.27 6.62 -27.03
CA ASN A 441 20.68 7.95 -27.12
C ASN A 441 19.16 7.97 -26.81
N GLY A 442 18.80 8.37 -25.59
CA GLY A 442 17.42 8.56 -25.15
C GLY A 442 17.18 9.91 -24.47
N PHE A 443 15.90 10.31 -24.40
CA PHE A 443 15.48 11.56 -23.79
C PHE A 443 14.23 11.39 -22.94
N PHE A 444 14.23 12.05 -21.79
CA PHE A 444 13.09 12.16 -20.89
C PHE A 444 12.85 13.64 -20.60
N GLY A 445 11.61 14.10 -20.72
CA GLY A 445 11.36 15.50 -20.47
C GLY A 445 9.99 16.00 -20.90
N VAL A 446 9.98 17.30 -21.16
CA VAL A 446 8.80 18.09 -21.48
C VAL A 446 9.07 18.87 -22.76
N ARG A 447 8.11 18.82 -23.69
CA ARG A 447 8.15 19.56 -24.96
C ARG A 447 6.85 20.33 -25.17
N VAL A 448 6.88 21.28 -26.12
CA VAL A 448 5.64 21.84 -26.67
C VAL A 448 4.89 20.69 -27.35
N PRO A 449 3.56 20.54 -27.18
CA PRO A 449 2.81 19.48 -27.86
C PRO A 449 3.10 19.41 -29.36
N GLY A 450 3.61 18.28 -29.83
CA GLY A 450 4.08 18.09 -31.21
C GLY A 450 5.23 18.99 -31.68
N GLY A 451 5.94 19.65 -30.77
CA GLY A 451 6.95 20.67 -31.05
C GLY A 451 8.29 20.44 -30.36
N ALA A 452 9.08 21.51 -30.23
CA ALA A 452 10.42 21.46 -29.69
C ALA A 452 10.44 21.20 -28.16
N PRO A 453 11.52 20.58 -27.63
CA PRO A 453 11.73 20.44 -26.20
C PRO A 453 11.69 21.77 -25.44
N VAL A 454 11.04 21.77 -24.28
CA VAL A 454 11.10 22.84 -23.29
C VAL A 454 12.25 22.56 -22.34
N LYS A 455 12.31 21.33 -21.81
CA LYS A 455 13.39 20.85 -20.95
C LYS A 455 13.43 19.33 -21.00
N GLU A 456 14.63 18.76 -21.08
CA GLU A 456 14.84 17.32 -21.13
C GLU A 456 16.19 16.94 -20.52
N VAL A 457 16.33 15.67 -20.20
CA VAL A 457 17.59 15.02 -19.84
C VAL A 457 17.89 13.93 -20.87
N ASN A 458 19.15 13.85 -21.27
CA ASN A 458 19.64 12.79 -22.14
C ASN A 458 20.14 11.60 -21.31
N PHE A 459 19.89 10.39 -21.78
CA PHE A 459 20.36 9.16 -21.15
C PHE A 459 20.85 8.13 -22.19
N ARG A 460 21.66 7.18 -21.71
CA ARG A 460 22.15 6.02 -22.48
C ARG A 460 21.55 4.74 -21.87
N ALA A 461 22.28 3.64 -21.84
CA ALA A 461 21.81 2.40 -21.23
C ALA A 461 21.47 2.60 -19.73
N VAL A 462 20.26 2.18 -19.36
CA VAL A 462 19.73 2.18 -17.99
C VAL A 462 19.29 0.76 -17.66
N ASN A 463 20.05 0.03 -16.85
CA ASN A 463 19.80 -1.40 -16.63
C ASN A 463 18.60 -1.66 -15.70
N ALA A 464 18.65 -1.12 -14.49
CA ALA A 464 17.57 -1.23 -13.50
C ALA A 464 16.61 -0.05 -13.63
N TRP A 465 15.36 -0.22 -13.19
CA TRP A 465 14.41 0.88 -13.06
C TRP A 465 15.07 2.03 -12.28
N THR A 466 15.20 3.18 -12.92
CA THR A 466 15.91 4.34 -12.39
C THR A 466 15.00 5.56 -12.49
N PRO A 467 14.89 6.40 -11.45
CA PRO A 467 14.09 7.60 -11.51
C PRO A 467 14.81 8.67 -12.35
N PHE A 468 14.05 9.34 -13.20
CA PHE A 468 14.48 10.52 -13.94
C PHE A 468 13.68 11.72 -13.46
N THR A 469 14.33 12.87 -13.39
CA THR A 469 13.73 14.11 -12.90
C THR A 469 14.06 15.28 -13.81
N VAL A 470 13.05 16.09 -14.12
CA VAL A 470 13.18 17.31 -14.92
C VAL A 470 12.38 18.43 -14.27
N THR A 471 13.05 19.51 -13.87
CA THR A 471 12.40 20.74 -13.40
C THR A 471 12.38 21.79 -14.51
N PHE A 472 11.22 22.40 -14.76
CA PHE A 472 11.04 23.45 -15.76
C PHE A 472 9.98 24.47 -15.33
N ASP A 473 10.07 25.67 -15.90
CA ASP A 473 9.03 26.70 -15.79
C ASP A 473 8.11 26.62 -17.01
N SER A 474 6.79 26.61 -16.79
CA SER A 474 5.80 26.54 -17.88
C SER A 474 5.85 27.76 -18.81
N GLY A 475 6.32 28.91 -18.31
CA GLY A 475 6.18 30.22 -18.92
C GLY A 475 4.71 30.50 -19.23
N SER A 476 4.40 31.20 -20.32
CA SER A 476 3.01 31.50 -20.70
C SER A 476 2.19 30.30 -21.19
N ARG A 477 2.67 29.05 -21.05
CA ARG A 477 2.00 27.86 -21.58
C ARG A 477 0.91 27.40 -20.61
N THR A 478 -0.20 26.95 -21.18
CA THR A 478 -1.30 26.30 -20.44
C THR A 478 -1.33 24.77 -20.61
N SER A 479 -0.45 24.24 -21.46
CA SER A 479 -0.24 22.82 -21.65
C SER A 479 1.19 22.53 -22.11
N VAL A 480 1.64 21.33 -21.78
CA VAL A 480 2.92 20.77 -22.21
C VAL A 480 2.74 19.30 -22.57
N GLU A 481 3.72 18.71 -23.24
CA GLU A 481 3.75 17.28 -23.51
C GLU A 481 4.90 16.63 -22.75
N VAL A 482 4.59 15.74 -21.81
CA VAL A 482 5.58 14.92 -21.11
C VAL A 482 5.90 13.71 -21.97
N PHE A 483 7.17 13.29 -22.03
CA PHE A 483 7.58 12.17 -22.87
C PHE A 483 8.80 11.42 -22.32
N ALA A 484 8.90 10.16 -22.75
CA ALA A 484 10.11 9.36 -22.69
C ALA A 484 10.31 8.66 -24.03
N GLY A 485 11.50 8.76 -24.61
CA GLY A 485 11.78 8.15 -25.92
C GLY A 485 13.24 7.89 -26.18
N ILE A 486 13.50 7.09 -27.22
CA ILE A 486 14.84 6.66 -27.64
C ILE A 486 15.00 6.75 -29.16
N TRP A 487 16.21 7.07 -29.60
CA TRP A 487 16.65 6.85 -30.98
C TRP A 487 17.15 5.42 -31.10
N THR A 488 16.62 4.65 -32.06
CA THR A 488 16.89 3.21 -32.19
C THR A 488 17.92 2.87 -33.27
N ASP A 489 19.07 3.54 -33.30
CA ASP A 489 20.01 3.45 -34.44
C ASP A 489 21.16 2.42 -34.27
N ASN A 490 21.11 1.59 -33.22
CA ASN A 490 22.14 0.60 -32.87
C ASN A 490 21.56 -0.82 -32.65
N GLY A 491 20.81 -1.30 -33.66
CA GLY A 491 20.12 -2.58 -33.63
C GLY A 491 18.79 -2.52 -32.85
N ASP A 492 18.29 -3.68 -32.43
CA ASP A 492 17.08 -3.76 -31.62
C ASP A 492 17.32 -3.13 -30.25
N MET A 493 16.65 -2.01 -30.00
CA MET A 493 16.75 -1.24 -28.76
C MET A 493 15.38 -1.01 -28.19
N TRP A 494 15.29 -1.02 -26.86
CA TRP A 494 14.03 -0.83 -26.15
C TRP A 494 14.19 0.10 -24.95
N LEU A 495 13.10 0.79 -24.65
CA LEU A 495 12.84 1.60 -23.46
C LEU A 495 11.56 1.05 -22.83
N GLN A 496 11.55 0.94 -21.51
CA GLN A 496 10.35 0.79 -20.71
C GLN A 496 10.24 1.95 -19.73
N ALA A 497 9.03 2.44 -19.53
CA ALA A 497 8.73 3.63 -18.75
C ALA A 497 7.50 3.38 -17.87
N ASP A 498 7.53 3.89 -16.64
CA ASP A 498 6.49 3.68 -15.64
C ASP A 498 6.45 4.83 -14.63
N GLU A 499 5.36 4.93 -13.85
CA GLU A 499 5.16 5.89 -12.75
C GLU A 499 5.57 7.34 -13.06
N PHE A 500 4.98 7.92 -14.10
CA PHE A 500 5.17 9.34 -14.42
C PHE A 500 4.46 10.26 -13.43
N SER A 501 5.08 11.38 -13.07
CA SER A 501 4.44 12.40 -12.26
C SER A 501 4.84 13.80 -12.68
N LEU A 502 3.88 14.72 -12.75
CA LEU A 502 4.13 16.14 -12.99
C LEU A 502 3.49 16.97 -11.89
N VAL A 503 4.31 17.54 -11.02
CA VAL A 503 3.87 18.24 -9.79
C VAL A 503 4.40 19.67 -9.77
N ALA A 504 3.55 20.63 -9.39
CA ALA A 504 3.98 22.01 -9.17
C ALA A 504 4.91 22.07 -7.95
N SER A 505 6.03 22.79 -8.09
CA SER A 505 7.07 22.92 -7.05
C SER A 505 6.90 24.16 -6.18
#